data_AF-A0A815X3N3-F1
#
_entry.id   AF-A0A815X3N3-F1
#
_cell.length_a   1.000
_cell.length_b   1.000
_cell.length_c   1.000
_cell.angle_alpha   90.00
_cell.angle_beta   90.00
_cell.angle_gamma   90.00
#
_symmetry.space_group_name_H-M   'P 1'
#
loop_
_entity.id
_entity.type
_entity.pdbx_description
1 polymer ?
#
loop_
_entity_poly.entity_id
_entity_poly.type
_entity_poly.pdbx_seq_one_letter_code
_entity_poly.pdbx_strand_id
1 'polypeptide(L)'
;MGYIQKLMLPPTPSAADLLRTYKLPALRRFAQNFLLDPRGTSKFVACAGNIENKFVIEVGPGPGGITRQLFEHGAAQVAAIEKDIRLFPALQVIT
;
A
#
# COMPACT_ATOMS: atom_id res chain seq x y z
N MET A 1 -22.03 -24.00 -23.24
CA MET A 1 -21.21 -24.35 -22.06
C MET A 1 -19.88 -23.61 -22.16
N GLY A 2 -19.88 -22.31 -21.87
CA GLY A 2 -18.72 -21.43 -22.10
C GLY A 2 -17.84 -21.34 -20.87
N TYR A 3 -16.60 -21.83 -20.98
CA TYR A 3 -15.58 -21.62 -19.96
C TYR A 3 -15.17 -20.15 -19.95
N ILE A 4 -15.71 -19.37 -19.03
CA ILE A 4 -15.12 -18.09 -18.67
C ILE A 4 -13.85 -18.44 -17.89
N GLN A 5 -12.71 -18.52 -18.58
CA GLN A 5 -11.42 -18.52 -17.89
C GLN A 5 -11.36 -17.23 -17.08
N LYS A 6 -11.37 -17.36 -15.75
CA LYS A 6 -11.14 -16.26 -14.83
C LYS A 6 -9.80 -15.62 -15.23
N LEU A 7 -9.85 -14.44 -15.85
CA LEU A 7 -8.65 -13.73 -16.29
C LEU A 7 -7.78 -13.50 -15.06
N MET A 8 -6.71 -14.28 -14.92
CA MET A 8 -5.81 -14.19 -13.77
C MET A 8 -4.86 -13.04 -14.05
N LEU A 9 -5.24 -11.83 -13.59
CA LEU A 9 -4.33 -10.70 -13.59
C LEU A 9 -3.12 -11.03 -12.72
N PRO A 10 -1.91 -10.59 -13.11
CA PRO A 10 -0.74 -10.77 -12.26
C PRO A 10 -0.97 -10.10 -10.91
N PRO A 11 -0.40 -10.65 -9.82
CA PRO A 11 -0.50 -10.01 -8.52
C PRO A 11 0.11 -8.61 -8.59
N THR A 12 -0.55 -7.64 -7.94
CA THR A 12 0.00 -6.29 -7.86
C THR A 12 1.34 -6.30 -7.12
N PRO A 13 2.33 -5.52 -7.56
CA PRO A 13 3.70 -5.57 -7.05
C PRO A 13 3.75 -5.30 -5.54
N SER A 14 4.75 -5.89 -4.86
CA SER A 14 4.99 -5.60 -3.45
C SER A 14 5.58 -4.19 -3.26
N ALA A 15 5.50 -3.65 -2.05
CA ALA A 15 6.17 -2.40 -1.70
C ALA A 15 7.68 -2.45 -2.01
N ALA A 16 8.33 -3.59 -1.80
CA ALA A 16 9.74 -3.78 -2.13
C ALA A 16 10.00 -3.78 -3.64
N ASP A 17 9.10 -4.39 -4.43
CA ASP A 17 9.19 -4.38 -5.89
C ASP A 17 9.03 -2.97 -6.46
N LEU A 18 8.11 -2.18 -5.90
CA LEU A 18 7.92 -0.78 -6.28
C LEU A 18 9.18 0.04 -6.00
N LEU A 19 9.74 -0.05 -4.80
CA LEU A 19 10.99 0.66 -4.45
C LEU A 19 12.14 0.31 -5.41
N ARG A 20 12.27 -0.99 -5.75
CA ARG A 20 13.30 -1.47 -6.69
C ARG A 20 13.07 -0.95 -8.10
N THR A 21 11.84 -1.05 -8.59
CA THR A 21 11.45 -0.69 -9.97
C THR A 21 11.64 0.81 -10.21
N TYR A 22 11.19 1.64 -9.26
CA TYR A 22 11.30 3.10 -9.36
C TYR A 22 12.63 3.64 -8.83
N LYS A 23 13.55 2.78 -8.35
CA LYS A 23 14.85 3.14 -7.77
C LYS A 23 14.73 4.22 -6.68
N LEU A 24 13.85 3.97 -5.72
CA LEU A 24 13.51 4.92 -4.65
C LEU A 24 14.16 4.51 -3.31
N PRO A 25 15.38 5.00 -3.00
CA PRO A 25 15.94 4.79 -1.68
C PRO A 25 15.20 5.65 -0.64
N ALA A 26 15.13 5.12 0.58
CA ALA A 26 14.66 5.88 1.74
C ALA A 26 15.58 7.08 1.99
N LEU A 27 14.99 8.25 2.25
CA LEU A 27 15.77 9.45 2.54
C LEU A 27 15.70 9.83 4.02
N ARG A 28 16.90 10.02 4.61
CA ARG A 28 17.04 10.46 6.00
C ARG A 28 16.34 11.80 6.29
N ARG A 29 16.35 12.75 5.33
CA ARG A 29 15.67 14.05 5.47
C ARG A 29 14.15 13.94 5.65
N PHE A 30 13.57 12.82 5.22
CA PHE A 30 12.15 12.52 5.40
C PHE A 30 11.89 11.53 6.54
N ALA A 31 12.94 11.13 7.30
CA ALA A 31 12.88 10.14 8.36
C ALA A 31 12.17 8.83 7.94
N GLN A 32 12.27 8.46 6.66
CA GLN A 32 11.58 7.31 6.09
C GLN A 32 12.22 6.00 6.55
N ASN A 33 11.40 5.12 7.12
CA ASN A 33 11.71 3.70 7.33
C ASN A 33 10.55 2.90 6.74
N PHE A 34 10.79 2.25 5.60
CA PHE A 34 9.73 1.56 4.88
C PHE A 34 9.42 0.21 5.52
N LEU A 35 8.14 -0.04 5.79
CA LEU A 35 7.64 -1.31 6.27
C LEU A 35 7.42 -2.24 5.07
N LEU A 36 8.24 -3.29 4.97
CA LEU A 36 8.22 -4.21 3.83
C LEU A 36 7.65 -5.61 4.16
N ASP A 37 7.47 -5.94 5.45
CA ASP A 37 6.85 -7.22 5.87
C ASP A 37 5.32 -7.06 5.98
N PRO A 38 4.53 -7.72 5.11
CA PRO A 38 3.08 -7.65 5.13
C PRO A 38 2.46 -8.07 6.47
N ARG A 39 3.11 -8.97 7.22
CA ARG A 39 2.61 -9.44 8.52
C ARG A 39 2.69 -8.35 9.57
N GLY A 40 3.72 -7.51 9.51
CA GLY A 40 3.87 -6.37 10.41
C GLY A 40 2.84 -5.31 10.11
N THR A 41 2.66 -4.96 8.84
CA THR A 41 1.67 -3.97 8.40
C THR A 41 0.24 -4.43 8.68
N SER A 42 -0.07 -5.72 8.49
CA SER A 42 -1.38 -6.29 8.85
C SER A 42 -1.69 -6.12 10.34
N LYS A 43 -0.71 -6.39 11.22
CA LYS A 43 -0.87 -6.17 12.67
C LYS A 43 -1.15 -4.71 13.01
N PHE A 44 -0.47 -3.75 12.37
CA PHE A 44 -0.73 -2.33 12.60
C PHE A 44 -2.17 -1.94 12.22
N VAL A 45 -2.66 -2.44 11.09
CA VAL A 45 -4.05 -2.19 10.66
C VAL A 45 -5.04 -2.85 11.61
N ALA A 46 -4.79 -4.08 12.04
CA ALA A 46 -5.65 -4.77 13.01
C ALA A 46 -5.76 -4.01 14.35
N CYS A 47 -4.67 -3.34 14.79
CA CYS A 47 -4.69 -2.50 15.99
C CYS A 47 -5.56 -1.24 15.85
N ALA A 48 -5.86 -0.78 14.63
CA ALA A 48 -6.76 0.35 14.40
C ALA A 48 -8.24 0.01 14.65
N GLY A 49 -8.54 -1.26 14.94
CA GLY A 49 -9.89 -1.76 15.17
C GLY A 49 -10.64 -2.07 13.88
N ASN A 50 -11.97 -2.15 13.95
CA ASN A 50 -12.77 -2.42 12.77
C ASN A 50 -12.77 -1.21 11.82
N ILE A 51 -12.17 -1.37 10.65
CA ILE A 51 -12.14 -0.36 9.58
C ILE A 51 -12.97 -0.74 8.35
N GLU A 52 -13.72 -1.84 8.43
CA GLU A 52 -14.58 -2.32 7.36
C GLU A 52 -15.59 -1.23 6.95
N ASN A 53 -15.66 -0.97 5.66
CA ASN A 53 -16.49 0.06 5.02
C ASN A 53 -16.24 1.50 5.53
N LYS A 54 -15.07 1.79 6.12
CA LYS A 54 -14.73 3.14 6.60
C LYS A 54 -13.84 3.90 5.64
N PHE A 55 -13.88 5.22 5.77
CA PHE A 55 -12.89 6.13 5.18
C PHE A 55 -11.68 6.25 6.11
N VAL A 56 -10.49 5.97 5.59
CA VAL A 56 -9.23 6.01 6.35
C VAL A 56 -8.33 7.09 5.77
N ILE A 57 -7.69 7.87 6.64
CA ILE A 57 -6.64 8.81 6.26
C ILE A 57 -5.30 8.19 6.66
N GLU A 58 -4.41 8.00 5.68
CA GLU A 58 -3.06 7.52 5.89
C GLU A 58 -2.07 8.66 5.67
N VAL A 59 -1.23 8.94 6.66
CA VAL A 59 -0.17 9.96 6.58
C VAL A 59 1.17 9.26 6.43
N GLY A 60 1.91 9.60 5.37
CA GLY A 60 3.19 8.98 5.05
C GLY A 60 3.07 7.52 4.61
N PRO A 61 2.30 7.22 3.55
CA PRO A 61 2.11 5.85 3.05
C PRO A 61 3.43 5.20 2.59
N GLY A 62 4.45 5.99 2.23
CA GLY A 62 5.71 5.46 1.74
C GLY A 62 5.49 4.72 0.40
N PRO A 63 6.00 3.48 0.24
CA PRO A 63 5.69 2.63 -0.91
C PRO A 63 4.33 1.91 -0.81
N GLY A 64 3.54 2.20 0.23
CA GLY A 64 2.17 1.70 0.36
C GLY A 64 2.01 0.33 1.03
N GLY A 65 2.96 -0.04 1.90
CA GLY A 65 2.87 -1.30 2.65
C GLY A 65 1.64 -1.37 3.57
N ILE A 66 1.32 -0.28 4.27
CA ILE A 66 0.10 -0.17 5.10
C ILE A 66 -1.12 0.10 4.23
N THR A 67 -1.04 1.00 3.24
CA THR A 67 -2.11 1.30 2.29
C THR A 67 -2.79 0.04 1.74
N ARG A 68 -1.99 -0.93 1.30
CA ARG A 68 -2.51 -2.20 0.79
C ARG A 68 -3.27 -3.00 1.85
N GLN A 69 -2.73 -3.05 3.07
CA GLN A 69 -3.39 -3.74 4.18
C GLN A 69 -4.70 -3.06 4.58
N LEU A 70 -4.81 -1.74 4.50
CA LEU A 70 -6.07 -1.04 4.77
C LEU A 70 -7.20 -1.53 3.85
N PHE A 71 -6.92 -1.67 2.55
CA PHE A 71 -7.90 -2.23 1.60
C PHE A 71 -8.17 -3.71 1.84
N GLU A 72 -7.15 -4.52 2.14
CA GLU A 72 -7.32 -5.94 2.49
C GLU A 72 -8.17 -6.15 3.76
N HIS A 73 -8.15 -5.19 4.69
CA HIS A 73 -9.00 -5.19 5.90
C HIS A 73 -10.37 -4.50 5.69
N GLY A 74 -10.72 -4.19 4.43
CA GLY A 74 -12.06 -3.76 4.06
C GLY A 74 -12.31 -2.25 4.17
N ALA A 75 -11.28 -1.40 4.23
CA ALA A 75 -11.49 0.04 4.12
C ALA A 75 -12.21 0.37 2.81
N ALA A 76 -13.29 1.15 2.88
CA ALA A 76 -14.05 1.55 1.70
C ALA A 76 -13.25 2.54 0.84
N GLN A 77 -12.49 3.42 1.48
CA GLN A 77 -11.71 4.45 0.83
C GLN A 77 -10.53 4.84 1.69
N VAL A 78 -9.39 5.10 1.05
CA VAL A 78 -8.17 5.56 1.71
C VAL A 78 -7.73 6.87 1.07
N ALA A 79 -7.56 7.92 1.88
CA ALA A 79 -6.88 9.15 1.47
C ALA A 79 -5.44 9.11 1.99
N ALA A 80 -4.49 9.00 1.06
CA ALA A 80 -3.07 8.92 1.37
C ALA A 80 -2.39 10.29 1.18
N ILE A 81 -1.66 10.75 2.20
CA ILE A 81 -0.95 12.02 2.21
C ILE A 81 0.55 11.74 2.27
N GLU A 82 1.25 11.93 1.15
CA GLU A 82 2.70 11.70 1.03
C GLU A 82 3.43 13.02 0.73
N LYS A 83 4.50 13.29 1.48
CA LYS A 83 5.32 14.49 1.31
C LYS A 83 6.41 14.28 0.25
N ASP A 84 6.92 13.07 0.14
CA ASP A 84 7.95 12.71 -0.83
C ASP A 84 7.33 12.40 -2.20
N ILE A 85 7.26 13.44 -3.05
CA ILE A 85 6.69 13.39 -4.40
C ILE A 85 7.27 12.28 -5.29
N ARG A 86 8.46 11.76 -4.98
CA ARG A 86 9.11 10.70 -5.76
C ARG A 86 8.39 9.36 -5.63
N LEU A 87 7.65 9.16 -4.53
CA LEU A 87 6.85 7.95 -4.30
C LEU A 87 5.49 7.99 -4.99
N PHE A 88 5.07 9.15 -5.51
CA PHE A 88 3.77 9.30 -6.16
C PHE A 88 3.56 8.29 -7.31
N PRO A 89 4.50 8.09 -8.26
CA PRO A 89 4.33 7.09 -9.33
C PRO A 89 4.21 5.66 -8.81
N ALA A 90 4.89 5.33 -7.71
CA ALA A 90 4.80 4.00 -7.11
C ALA A 90 3.45 3.78 -6.42
N LEU A 91 2.92 4.79 -5.73
CA LEU A 91 1.62 4.73 -5.06
C LEU A 91 0.45 4.58 -6.04
N GLN A 92 0.50 5.24 -7.21
CA GLN A 92 -0.54 5.11 -8.24
C GLN A 92 -0.72 3.69 -8.80
N VAL A 93 0.23 2.78 -8.57
CA VAL A 93 0.09 1.38 -8.98
C VAL A 93 -0.86 0.60 -8.07
N ILE A 94 -1.08 1.07 -6.83
CA ILE A 94 -1.82 0.35 -5.80
C ILE A 94 -3.04 1.11 -5.25
N THR A 95 -3.18 2.41 -5.57
CA THR A 95 -4.33 3.27 -5.22
C THR A 95 -5.12 3.61 -6.47
#